data_AF-A0A0Q9NRP8-F1
#
_entry.id   AF-A0A0Q9NRP8-F1
#
_cell.length_a   1.000
_cell.length_b   1.000
_cell.length_c   1.000
_cell.angle_alpha   90.00
_cell.angle_beta   90.00
_cell.angle_gamma   90.00
#
_symmetry.space_group_name_H-M   'P 1'
#
loop_
_entity.id
_entity.type
_entity.pdbx_description
1 polymer ?
#
loop_
_entity_poly.entity_id
_entity_poly.type
_entity_poly.pdbx_seq_one_letter_code
_entity_poly.pdbx_strand_id
1 'polypeptide(L)'
;MKKLATALIAAGLVLSASACTTPTKLSTPETCDRVKAVLANPANNVGKTGLVRLANQIRPIEVVASDDLKPALGSIIAFTDESAKEAPDEAKLAELEAKYQEAGAAFTKHCS
;
A
#
# COMPACT_ATOMS: atom_id res chain seq x y z
N MET A 1 43.07 26.17 3.66
CA MET A 1 41.89 25.90 4.51
C MET A 1 40.78 26.87 4.15
N LYS A 2 39.54 26.36 4.06
CA LYS A 2 38.23 27.05 4.10
C LYS A 2 37.91 27.96 2.89
N LYS A 3 37.23 27.42 1.87
CA LYS A 3 35.75 27.23 1.76
C LYS A 3 35.02 28.56 1.82
N LEU A 4 34.43 29.01 0.71
CA LEU A 4 33.09 29.63 0.63
C LEU A 4 32.77 29.85 -0.87
N ALA A 5 32.29 28.81 -1.55
CA ALA A 5 31.64 28.93 -2.85
C ALA A 5 30.18 28.49 -2.68
N THR A 6 29.43 29.30 -1.94
CA THR A 6 27.96 29.20 -1.87
C THR A 6 27.41 30.11 -2.96
N ALA A 7 27.24 29.55 -4.16
CA ALA A 7 26.28 30.07 -5.12
C ALA A 7 25.34 28.90 -5.42
N LEU A 8 24.33 28.77 -4.56
CA LEU A 8 23.15 27.96 -4.80
C LEU A 8 22.55 28.42 -6.14
N ILE A 9 22.83 27.65 -7.19
CA ILE A 9 22.06 27.70 -8.42
C ILE A 9 20.68 27.23 -8.01
N ALA A 10 19.78 28.21 -7.85
CA ALA A 10 18.36 28.01 -7.82
C ALA A 10 17.97 27.32 -9.14
N ALA A 11 17.99 26.00 -9.15
CA ALA A 11 17.31 25.20 -10.15
C ALA A 11 15.81 25.46 -9.95
N GLY A 12 15.30 26.42 -10.72
CA GLY A 12 13.88 26.60 -10.93
C GLY A 12 13.32 25.32 -11.52
N LEU A 13 12.78 24.46 -10.68
CA LEU A 13 11.85 23.43 -11.08
C LEU A 13 10.45 23.96 -10.82
N VAL A 14 10.00 24.70 -11.82
CA VAL A 14 8.63 24.78 -12.33
C VAL A 14 7.59 24.23 -11.35
N LEU A 15 6.96 25.17 -10.64
CA LEU A 15 5.58 25.08 -10.17
C LEU A 15 4.69 24.62 -11.33
N SER A 16 4.57 23.31 -11.53
CA SER A 16 3.56 22.69 -12.38
C SER A 16 2.32 22.49 -11.50
N ALA A 17 1.62 23.58 -11.26
CA ALA A 17 0.18 23.48 -11.12
C ALA A 17 -0.34 22.87 -12.43
N SER A 18 -1.27 21.92 -12.35
CA SER A 18 -1.79 21.06 -13.43
C SER A 18 -0.86 19.95 -13.94
N ALA A 19 -0.83 18.85 -13.19
CA ALA A 19 -1.15 17.57 -13.80
C ALA A 19 -1.73 16.66 -12.70
N CYS A 20 -3.04 16.42 -12.77
CA CYS A 20 -3.57 15.11 -12.39
C CYS A 20 -2.92 14.11 -13.37
N THR A 21 -1.63 13.81 -13.19
CA THR A 21 -1.01 12.69 -13.88
C THR A 21 -1.78 11.47 -13.43
N THR A 22 -2.28 10.69 -14.38
CA THR A 22 -2.77 9.34 -14.10
C THR A 22 -1.71 8.69 -13.22
N PRO A 23 -2.07 8.25 -12.01
CA PRO A 23 -1.04 7.92 -11.04
C PRO A 23 -0.20 6.77 -11.63
N THR A 24 1.10 7.01 -11.76
CA THR A 24 2.00 6.12 -12.49
C THR A 24 1.96 4.75 -11.83
N LYS A 25 1.66 3.74 -12.64
CA LYS A 25 1.70 2.35 -12.20
C LYS A 25 3.10 2.02 -11.68
N LEU A 26 3.16 1.47 -10.48
CA LEU A 26 4.38 1.07 -9.79
C LEU A 26 4.91 -0.23 -10.38
N SER A 27 6.23 -0.33 -10.42
CA SER A 27 6.91 -1.62 -10.57
C SER A 27 6.66 -2.51 -9.35
N THR A 28 6.95 -3.81 -9.49
CA THR A 28 6.81 -4.78 -8.38
C THR A 28 7.67 -4.38 -7.16
N PRO A 29 8.96 -3.99 -7.30
CA PRO A 29 9.76 -3.52 -6.16
C PRO A 29 9.19 -2.28 -5.49
N GLU A 30 8.76 -1.27 -6.25
CA GLU A 30 8.15 -0.05 -5.69
C GLU A 30 6.84 -0.35 -4.96
N THR A 31 6.05 -1.30 -5.46
CA THR A 31 4.85 -1.78 -4.77
C THR A 31 5.23 -2.43 -3.44
N CYS A 32 6.21 -3.34 -3.45
CA CYS A 32 6.70 -4.02 -2.24
C CYS A 32 7.18 -3.03 -1.17
N ASP A 33 7.97 -2.02 -1.55
CA ASP A 33 8.50 -1.03 -0.60
C ASP A 33 7.38 -0.24 0.09
N ARG A 34 6.38 0.19 -0.68
CA ARG A 34 5.22 0.92 -0.12
C ARG A 34 4.40 0.05 0.82
N VAL A 35 4.17 -1.22 0.45
CA VAL A 35 3.40 -2.14 1.29
C VAL A 35 4.16 -2.48 2.58
N LYS A 36 5.47 -2.75 2.50
CA LYS A 36 6.32 -2.98 3.69
C LYS A 36 6.25 -1.82 4.67
N ALA A 37 6.26 -0.57 4.18
CA ALA A 37 6.12 0.60 5.02
C ALA A 37 4.76 0.66 5.77
N VAL A 38 3.68 0.23 5.11
CA VAL A 38 2.35 0.11 5.75
C VAL A 38 2.35 -1.02 6.79
N LEU A 39 2.87 -2.19 6.45
CA LEU A 39 2.90 -3.36 7.34
C LEU A 39 3.79 -3.18 8.57
N ALA A 40 4.86 -2.37 8.46
CA ALA A 40 5.74 -2.03 9.57
C ALA A 40 5.07 -1.17 10.64
N ASN A 41 3.87 -0.62 10.39
CA ASN A 41 3.17 0.21 11.35
C ASN A 41 2.40 -0.65 12.37
N PRO A 42 2.80 -0.69 13.66
CA PRO A 42 2.20 -1.59 14.65
C PRO A 42 0.72 -1.29 14.91
N ALA A 43 0.28 -0.05 14.71
CA ALA A 43 -1.11 0.34 14.92
C ALA A 43 -2.08 -0.26 13.86
N ASN A 44 -1.56 -0.86 12.79
CA ASN A 44 -2.38 -1.55 11.78
C ASN A 44 -2.86 -2.93 12.23
N ASN A 45 -2.33 -3.47 13.33
CA ASN A 45 -2.66 -4.79 13.85
C ASN A 45 -3.55 -4.76 15.11
N VAL A 46 -4.08 -3.59 15.48
CA VAL A 46 -4.79 -3.40 16.76
C VAL A 46 -6.31 -3.42 16.55
N GLY A 47 -6.91 -4.61 16.68
CA GLY A 47 -8.36 -4.82 16.62
C GLY A 47 -9.01 -4.29 15.32
N LYS A 48 -10.33 -4.07 15.36
CA LYS A 48 -11.10 -3.61 14.17
C LYS A 48 -10.56 -2.28 13.61
N THR A 49 -10.22 -1.33 14.48
CA THR A 49 -9.67 -0.03 14.08
C THR A 49 -8.34 -0.17 13.32
N GLY A 50 -7.47 -1.07 13.77
CA GLY A 50 -6.22 -1.39 13.08
C GLY A 50 -6.48 -1.93 11.68
N LEU A 51 -7.44 -2.85 11.52
CA LEU A 51 -7.82 -3.41 10.22
C LEU A 51 -8.37 -2.34 9.26
N VAL A 52 -9.24 -1.45 9.74
CA VAL A 52 -9.73 -0.31 8.93
C VAL A 52 -8.56 0.57 8.48
N ARG A 53 -7.62 0.85 9.38
CA ARG A 53 -6.45 1.67 9.07
C ARG A 53 -5.56 0.99 8.03
N LEU A 54 -5.30 -0.30 8.19
CA LEU A 54 -4.54 -1.11 7.24
C LEU A 54 -5.17 -1.05 5.84
N ALA A 55 -6.47 -1.36 5.73
CA ALA A 55 -7.20 -1.32 4.47
C ALA A 55 -7.08 0.04 3.80
N ASN A 56 -7.32 1.12 4.55
CA ASN A 56 -7.27 2.49 4.04
C ASN A 56 -5.88 2.93 3.60
N GLN A 57 -4.82 2.44 4.23
CA GLN A 57 -3.44 2.71 3.80
C GLN A 57 -3.04 1.89 2.57
N ILE A 58 -3.61 0.70 2.38
CA ILE A 58 -3.35 -0.15 1.22
C ILE A 58 -4.11 0.32 -0.03
N ARG A 59 -5.36 0.77 0.09
CA ARG A 59 -6.19 1.23 -1.05
C ARG A 59 -5.46 2.14 -2.04
N PRO A 60 -4.78 3.23 -1.64
CA PRO A 60 -4.07 4.08 -2.60
C PRO A 60 -2.86 3.40 -3.26
N ILE A 61 -2.29 2.36 -2.65
CA ILE A 61 -1.22 1.55 -3.24
C ILE A 61 -1.80 0.59 -4.28
N GLU A 62 -2.91 -0.09 -3.95
CA GLU A 62 -3.59 -1.04 -4.84
C GLU A 62 -3.96 -0.43 -6.19
N VAL A 63 -4.46 0.81 -6.19
CA VAL A 63 -4.87 1.53 -7.41
C VAL A 63 -3.74 1.57 -8.44
N VAL A 64 -2.51 1.76 -7.97
CA VAL A 64 -1.30 1.96 -8.79
C VAL A 64 -0.34 0.77 -8.77
N ALA A 65 -0.69 -0.31 -8.08
CA ALA A 65 0.22 -1.43 -7.89
C ALA A 65 0.61 -2.11 -9.21
N SER A 66 1.75 -2.81 -9.17
CA SER A 66 2.11 -3.78 -10.20
C SER A 66 1.01 -4.83 -10.40
N ASP A 67 0.88 -5.39 -11.61
CA ASP A 67 -0.15 -6.40 -11.88
C ASP A 67 0.02 -7.66 -11.03
N ASP A 68 1.26 -8.00 -10.68
CA ASP A 68 1.59 -9.17 -9.86
C ASP A 68 1.05 -9.06 -8.44
N LEU A 69 1.00 -7.85 -7.88
CA LEU A 69 0.65 -7.62 -6.47
C LEU A 69 -0.73 -7.00 -6.28
N LYS A 70 -1.30 -6.37 -7.32
CA LYS A 70 -2.62 -5.74 -7.25
C LYS A 70 -3.73 -6.69 -6.78
N PRO A 71 -3.84 -7.94 -7.28
CA PRO A 71 -4.84 -8.89 -6.79
C PRO A 71 -4.65 -9.25 -5.30
N ALA A 72 -3.39 -9.43 -4.87
CA ALA A 72 -3.07 -9.72 -3.47
C ALA A 72 -3.48 -8.56 -2.55
N LEU A 73 -3.21 -7.32 -2.95
CA LEU A 73 -3.65 -6.14 -2.21
C LEU A 73 -5.17 -6.03 -2.13
N GLY A 74 -5.87 -6.31 -3.23
CA GLY A 74 -7.34 -6.37 -3.25
C GLY A 74 -7.91 -7.40 -2.27
N SER A 75 -7.33 -8.60 -2.21
CA SER A 75 -7.72 -9.64 -1.25
C SER A 75 -7.50 -9.22 0.21
N ILE A 76 -6.40 -8.53 0.51
CA ILE A 76 -6.15 -7.98 1.85
C ILE A 76 -7.20 -6.94 2.21
N ILE A 77 -7.50 -5.99 1.32
CA ILE A 77 -8.55 -4.98 1.54
C ILE A 77 -9.90 -5.66 1.79
N ALA A 78 -10.29 -6.62 0.94
CA ALA A 78 -11.59 -7.28 1.06
C ALA A 78 -11.76 -8.03 2.39
N PHE A 79 -10.75 -8.79 2.80
CA PHE A 79 -10.76 -9.53 4.06
C PHE A 79 -10.80 -8.57 5.27
N THR A 80 -9.96 -7.54 5.27
CA THR A 80 -9.87 -6.57 6.37
C THR A 80 -11.14 -5.72 6.48
N ASP A 81 -11.75 -5.32 5.36
CA ASP A 81 -13.03 -4.61 5.33
C ASP A 81 -14.15 -5.46 5.95
N GLU A 82 -14.28 -6.73 5.53
CA GLU A 82 -15.30 -7.62 6.07
C GLU A 82 -15.10 -7.87 7.57
N SER A 83 -13.86 -8.18 7.97
CA SER A 83 -13.48 -8.45 9.36
C SER A 83 -13.72 -7.24 10.28
N ALA A 84 -13.60 -6.02 9.75
CA ALA A 84 -13.73 -4.80 10.50
C ALA A 84 -15.18 -4.33 10.69
N LYS A 85 -16.17 -4.93 10.01
CA LYS A 85 -17.58 -4.56 10.18
C LYS A 85 -18.05 -4.76 11.61
N GLU A 86 -19.10 -4.02 12.00
CA GLU A 86 -19.77 -4.23 13.29
C GLU A 86 -20.28 -5.67 13.41
N ALA A 87 -20.94 -6.16 12.36
CA ALA A 87 -21.35 -7.54 12.17
C ALA A 87 -20.73 -8.11 10.87
N PRO A 88 -19.58 -8.80 10.95
CA PRO A 88 -18.98 -9.48 9.80
C PRO A 88 -19.86 -10.62 9.29
N ASP A 89 -19.88 -10.81 7.98
CA ASP A 89 -20.47 -12.01 7.36
C ASP A 89 -19.46 -13.16 7.45
N GLU A 90 -19.73 -14.12 8.34
CA GLU A 90 -18.83 -15.27 8.60
C GLU A 90 -18.65 -16.18 7.38
N ALA A 91 -19.70 -16.36 6.57
CA ALA A 91 -19.62 -17.18 5.37
C ALA A 91 -18.69 -16.51 4.34
N LYS A 92 -18.86 -15.20 4.16
CA LYS A 92 -18.00 -14.41 3.30
C LYS A 92 -16.56 -14.34 3.82
N LEU A 93 -16.35 -14.26 5.13
CA LEU A 93 -15.00 -14.31 5.71
C LEU A 93 -14.29 -15.63 5.39
N ALA A 94 -14.98 -16.76 5.51
CA ALA A 94 -14.41 -18.05 5.17
C ALA A 94 -13.99 -18.13 3.69
N GLU A 95 -14.79 -17.55 2.78
CA GLU A 95 -14.43 -17.46 1.36
C GLU A 95 -13.22 -16.54 1.11
N LEU A 96 -13.11 -15.46 1.87
CA LEU A 96 -12.02 -14.48 1.75
C LEU A 96 -10.72 -14.94 2.40
N GLU A 97 -10.79 -15.81 3.41
CA GLU A 97 -9.62 -16.28 4.17
C GLU A 97 -8.61 -16.98 3.26
N ALA A 98 -9.06 -17.86 2.36
CA ALA A 98 -8.18 -18.53 1.41
C ALA A 98 -7.44 -17.52 0.51
N LYS A 99 -8.16 -16.52 -0.01
CA LYS A 99 -7.59 -15.46 -0.85
C LYS A 99 -6.63 -14.55 -0.07
N TYR A 100 -6.90 -14.34 1.21
CA TYR A 100 -6.02 -13.59 2.11
C TYR A 100 -4.71 -14.35 2.37
N GLN A 101 -4.77 -15.66 2.59
CA GLN A 101 -3.60 -16.52 2.75
C GLN A 101 -2.77 -16.58 1.46
N GLU A 102 -3.42 -16.73 0.30
CA GLU A 102 -2.77 -16.66 -1.02
C GLU A 102 -2.09 -15.30 -1.26
N ALA A 103 -2.73 -14.20 -0.84
CA ALA A 103 -2.13 -12.87 -0.91
C ALA A 103 -0.84 -12.79 -0.08
N GLY A 104 -0.82 -13.37 1.13
CA GLY A 104 0.38 -13.49 1.95
C GLY A 104 1.51 -14.24 1.22
N ALA A 105 1.19 -15.38 0.60
CA ALA A 105 2.15 -16.14 -0.19
C ALA A 105 2.68 -15.37 -1.41
N ALA A 106 1.82 -14.61 -2.10
CA ALA A 106 2.22 -13.73 -3.20
C ALA A 106 3.18 -12.64 -2.71
N PHE A 107 2.92 -12.02 -1.55
CA PHE A 107 3.83 -11.07 -0.94
C PHE A 107 5.20 -11.69 -0.64
N THR A 108 5.24 -12.88 -0.04
CA THR A 108 6.51 -13.59 0.19
C THR A 108 7.22 -13.87 -1.13
N LYS A 109 6.51 -14.32 -2.17
CA LYS A 109 7.12 -14.63 -3.48
C LYS A 109 7.73 -13.41 -4.17
N HIS A 110 7.05 -12.27 -4.13
CA HIS A 110 7.43 -11.08 -4.92
C HIS A 110 8.24 -10.04 -4.13
N CYS A 111 8.20 -10.08 -2.79
CA CYS A 111 8.77 -9.05 -1.94
C CYS A 111 9.82 -9.56 -0.93
N SER A 112 10.19 -10.85 -0.94
CA SER A 112 11.31 -11.36 -0.12
C SER A 112 12.66 -11.01 -0.71
#